data_AF-A0AB33EJ37-F1
#
_entry.id   AF-A0AB33EJ37-F1
#
_cell.length_a   1.000
_cell.length_b   1.000
_cell.length_c   1.000
_cell.angle_alpha   90.00
_cell.angle_beta   90.00
_cell.angle_gamma   90.00
#
_symmetry.space_group_name_H-M   'P 1'
#
loop_
_entity.id
_entity.type
_entity.pdbx_description
1 polymer ?
#
loop_
_entity_poly.entity_id
_entity_poly.type
_entity_poly.pdbx_seq_one_letter_code
_entity_poly.pdbx_strand_id
1 'polypeptide(L)'
;MDETNLFASVLTQINENQLALGAAIEELSNWVAQRGGTEVADNIRCAMQTIDRNQEFISLALISISTDFKESQVPKKNAPND
;
A
#
# COMPACT_ATOMS: atom_id res chain seq x y z
N MET A 1 8.95 2.18 20.76
CA MET A 1 7.92 1.87 19.75
C MET A 1 7.71 0.37 19.79
N ASP A 2 6.48 -0.11 19.94
CA ASP A 2 6.17 -1.53 19.77
C ASP A 2 6.51 -1.95 18.32
N GLU A 3 7.02 -3.17 18.14
CA GLU A 3 7.38 -3.76 16.85
C GLU A 3 6.23 -3.67 15.85
N THR A 4 4.98 -3.86 16.29
CA THR A 4 3.77 -3.70 15.48
C THR A 4 3.61 -2.28 14.95
N ASN A 5 3.83 -1.28 15.82
CA ASN A 5 3.75 0.13 15.45
C ASN A 5 4.90 0.54 14.50
N LEU A 6 6.10 -0.01 14.70
CA LEU A 6 7.22 0.22 13.80
C LEU A 6 6.94 -0.40 12.43
N PHE A 7 6.44 -1.64 12.39
CA PHE A 7 6.09 -2.34 11.17
C PHE A 7 4.99 -1.62 10.38
N ALA A 8 3.93 -1.18 11.05
CA ALA A 8 2.89 -0.34 10.45
C ALA A 8 3.46 0.97 9.88
N SER A 9 4.37 1.62 10.61
CA SER A 9 5.00 2.87 10.16
C SER A 9 5.88 2.68 8.91
N VAL A 10 6.59 1.55 8.82
CA VAL A 10 7.38 1.18 7.63
C VAL A 10 6.46 0.88 6.45
N LEU A 11 5.38 0.11 6.66
CA LEU A 11 4.42 -0.19 5.60
C LEU A 11 3.71 1.07 5.08
N THR A 12 3.39 2.03 5.95
CA THR A 12 2.85 3.34 5.54
C THR A 12 3.82 4.07 4.62
N GLN A 13 5.10 4.16 4.99
CA GLN A 13 6.12 4.79 4.13
C GLN A 13 6.27 4.07 2.78
N ILE A 14 6.21 2.73 2.77
CA ILE A 14 6.26 1.98 1.51
C ILE A 14 5.01 2.27 0.67
N ASN A 15 3.83 2.37 1.27
CA ASN A 15 2.59 2.72 0.57
C ASN A 15 2.67 4.13 -0.06
N GLU A 16 3.16 5.11 0.69
CA GLU A 16 3.41 6.46 0.19
C GLU A 16 4.40 6.47 -0.98
N ASN A 17 5.44 5.63 -0.92
CA ASN A 17 6.38 5.47 -2.03
C ASN A 17 5.71 4.84 -3.27
N GLN A 18 4.78 3.88 -3.13
CA GLN A 18 4.05 3.34 -4.29
C GLN A 18 3.22 4.44 -4.96
N LEU A 19 2.52 5.27 -4.19
CA LEU A 19 1.75 6.41 -4.69
C LEU A 19 2.64 7.43 -5.43
N ALA A 20 3.75 7.83 -4.81
CA ALA A 20 4.67 8.79 -5.39
C ALA A 20 5.32 8.27 -6.69
N LEU A 21 5.75 7.00 -6.69
CA LEU A 21 6.32 6.36 -7.87
C LEU A 21 5.27 6.17 -8.97
N GLY A 22 4.05 5.74 -8.62
CA GLY A 22 2.94 5.61 -9.55
C GLY A 22 2.65 6.93 -10.27
N ALA A 23 2.51 8.02 -9.53
CA ALA A 23 2.28 9.35 -10.09
C ALA A 23 3.42 9.82 -11.02
N ALA A 24 4.68 9.65 -10.58
CA ALA A 24 5.84 10.03 -11.38
C ALA A 24 5.94 9.22 -12.68
N ILE A 25 5.68 7.91 -12.63
CA ILE A 25 5.72 7.03 -13.80
C ILE A 25 4.55 7.34 -14.74
N GLU A 26 3.36 7.67 -14.20
CA GLU A 26 2.21 8.08 -15.00
C GLU A 26 2.49 9.37 -15.79
N GLU A 27 3.08 10.37 -15.15
CA GLU A 27 3.47 11.62 -15.79
C GLU A 27 4.48 11.39 -16.92
N LEU A 28 5.50 10.56 -16.67
CA LEU A 28 6.49 10.18 -17.69
C LEU A 28 5.86 9.39 -18.84
N SER A 29 4.97 8.44 -18.56
CA SER A 29 4.24 7.67 -19.58
C SER A 29 3.42 8.60 -20.48
N ASN A 30 2.74 9.58 -19.89
CA ASN A 30 1.97 10.58 -20.61
C ASN A 30 2.88 11.47 -21.48
N TRP A 31 4.03 11.90 -20.97
CA TRP A 31 5.01 12.68 -21.74
C TRP A 31 5.57 11.90 -22.93
N VAL A 32 5.84 10.61 -22.76
CA VAL A 32 6.29 9.71 -23.84
C VAL A 32 5.19 9.56 -24.91
N ALA A 33 3.93 9.34 -24.49
CA ALA A 33 2.80 9.21 -25.41
C ALA A 33 2.58 10.48 -26.25
N GLN A 34 2.67 11.67 -25.63
CA GLN A 34 2.54 12.97 -26.32
C GLN A 34 3.60 13.18 -27.40
N ARG A 35 4.71 12.45 -27.35
CA ARG A 35 5.82 12.51 -28.33
C ARG A 35 5.77 11.38 -29.36
N GLY A 36 4.66 10.65 -29.43
CA GLY A 36 4.46 9.56 -30.38
C GLY A 36 4.97 8.20 -29.91
N GLY A 37 5.51 8.09 -28.68
CA GLY A 37 5.96 6.84 -28.10
C GLY A 37 4.81 6.00 -27.51
N THR A 38 3.71 5.82 -28.24
CA THR A 38 2.48 5.19 -27.70
C THR A 38 2.71 3.77 -27.21
N GLU A 39 3.45 2.94 -27.96
CA GLU A 39 3.79 1.57 -27.56
C GLU A 39 4.64 1.55 -26.27
N VAL A 40 5.60 2.47 -26.14
CA VAL A 40 6.43 2.58 -24.93
C VAL A 40 5.58 3.01 -23.75
N ALA A 41 4.68 3.99 -23.93
CA ALA A 41 3.76 4.43 -22.89
C ALA A 41 2.81 3.31 -22.43
N ASP A 42 2.31 2.49 -23.36
CA ASP A 42 1.45 1.36 -23.06
C ASP A 42 2.21 0.26 -22.29
N ASN A 43 3.47 -0.02 -22.67
CA ASN A 43 4.33 -0.93 -21.93
C ASN A 43 4.60 -0.42 -20.50
N ILE A 44 4.85 0.89 -20.34
CA ILE A 44 5.00 1.51 -19.02
C ILE A 44 3.72 1.34 -18.19
N ARG A 45 2.54 1.64 -18.74
CA ARG A 45 1.25 1.47 -18.04
C ARG A 45 0.94 0.02 -17.70
N CYS A 46 1.33 -0.92 -18.56
CA CYS A 46 1.21 -2.34 -18.27
C CYS A 46 2.08 -2.73 -17.07
N ALA A 47 3.32 -2.25 -17.00
CA ALA A 47 4.21 -2.48 -15.87
C ALA A 47 3.71 -1.79 -14.58
N MET A 48 3.09 -0.61 -14.68
CA MET A 48 2.49 0.09 -13.53
C MET A 48 1.41 -0.74 -12.83
N GLN A 49 0.73 -1.67 -13.51
CA GLN A 49 -0.24 -2.55 -12.86
C GLN A 49 0.36 -3.38 -11.70
N THR A 50 1.67 -3.66 -11.74
CA THR A 50 2.35 -4.32 -10.63
C THR A 50 2.49 -3.39 -9.42
N ILE A 51 2.76 -2.11 -9.64
CA ILE A 51 2.81 -1.09 -8.59
C ILE A 51 1.42 -0.94 -7.95
N ASP A 52 0.37 -0.85 -8.77
CA ASP A 52 -1.02 -0.74 -8.27
C ASP A 52 -1.41 -1.94 -7.40
N ARG A 53 -1.15 -3.16 -7.87
CA ARG A 53 -1.44 -4.38 -7.09
C ARG A 53 -0.65 -4.43 -5.77
N ASN A 54 0.61 -3.99 -5.79
CA ASN A 54 1.41 -3.94 -4.56
C ASN A 54 0.87 -2.88 -3.59
N GLN A 55 0.46 -1.72 -4.09
CA GLN A 55 -0.15 -0.67 -3.28
C GLN A 55 -1.45 -1.15 -2.62
N GLU A 56 -2.33 -1.81 -3.39
CA GLU A 56 -3.56 -2.41 -2.87
C GLU A 56 -3.26 -3.42 -1.76
N PHE A 57 -2.30 -4.32 -1.99
CA PHE A 57 -1.93 -5.34 -1.00
C PHE A 57 -1.35 -4.71 0.28
N ILE A 58 -0.48 -3.70 0.18
CA ILE A 58 0.09 -3.01 1.34
C ILE A 58 -1.01 -2.27 2.12
N SER A 59 -1.96 -1.64 1.42
CA SER A 59 -3.12 -0.99 2.04
C SER A 59 -3.95 -1.98 2.85
N LEU A 60 -4.22 -3.17 2.30
CA LEU A 60 -4.92 -4.24 3.02
C LEU A 60 -4.13 -4.73 4.26
N ALA A 61 -2.82 -4.89 4.13
CA ALA A 61 -1.96 -5.29 5.26
C ALA A 61 -2.01 -4.25 6.40
N LEU A 62 -1.98 -2.95 6.08
CA LEU A 62 -2.11 -1.87 7.05
C LEU A 62 -3.46 -1.88 7.78
N ILE A 63 -4.56 -2.16 7.05
CA ILE A 63 -5.90 -2.31 7.64
C ILE A 63 -5.95 -3.50 8.59
N SER A 64 -5.36 -4.64 8.19
CA SER A 64 -5.30 -5.86 9.03
C SER A 64 -4.58 -5.56 10.34
N ILE A 65 -3.37 -4.99 10.28
CA ILE A 65 -2.57 -4.67 11.48
C ILE A 65 -3.32 -3.69 12.40
N SER A 66 -4.00 -2.71 11.82
CA SER A 66 -4.80 -1.74 12.59
C SER A 66 -6.03 -2.37 13.25
N THR A 67 -6.58 -3.44 12.66
CA THR A 67 -7.76 -4.15 13.17
C THR A 67 -7.34 -5.13 14.28
N ASP A 68 -6.27 -5.89 14.06
CA ASP A 68 -5.70 -6.82 15.05
C ASP A 68 -5.25 -6.10 16.33
N PHE A 69 -4.74 -4.87 16.19
CA PHE A 69 -4.42 -4.01 17.32
C PHE A 69 -5.65 -3.62 18.16
N LYS A 70 -6.80 -3.37 17.52
CA LYS A 70 -8.05 -3.06 18.22
C LYS A 70 -8.62 -4.27 18.96
N GLU A 71 -8.56 -5.46 18.37
CA GLU A 71 -9.02 -6.69 19.01
C GLU A 71 -8.18 -7.05 20.25
N SER A 72 -6.86 -6.81 20.19
CA SER A 72 -5.94 -7.06 21.31
C SER A 72 -6.20 -6.18 22.55
N GLN A 73 -6.90 -5.05 22.40
CA GLN A 73 -7.29 -4.17 23.52
C GLN A 73 -8.66 -4.51 24.13
N VAL A 74 -9.43 -5.42 23.53
CA VAL A 74 -10.75 -5.80 24.07
C VAL A 74 -10.53 -6.60 25.36
N PRO A 75 -11.04 -6.12 26.53
CA PRO A 75 -10.87 -6.85 27.79
C PRO A 75 -11.49 -8.25 27.67
N LYS A 76 -10.73 -9.29 28.01
CA LYS A 76 -11.28 -10.65 28.12
C LYS A 76 -12.42 -10.61 29.14
N LYS A 77 -13.65 -10.83 28.68
CA LYS A 77 -14.84 -10.90 29.54
C LYS A 77 -14.56 -11.95 30.62
N ASN A 78 -14.49 -11.52 31.87
CA ASN A 78 -14.29 -12.41 33.02
C ASN A 78 -15.33 -13.54 32.93
N ALA A 79 -14.87 -14.78 32.78
CA ALA A 79 -15.74 -15.94 32.90
C ALA A 79 -16.40 -15.90 34.30
N PRO A 80 -17.69 -16.24 34.45
CA PRO A 80 -18.27 -16.38 35.77
C PRO A 80 -17.47 -17.45 36.52
N ASN A 81 -17.02 -17.14 37.74
CA ASN A 81 -16.44 -18.15 38.62
C ASN A 81 -17.48 -19.26 38.84
N ASP A 82 -17.13 -20.48 38.44
CA ASP A 82 -17.80 -21.72 38.90
C ASP A 82 -17.56 -21.94 40.40
#